data_AF-A0A9C6XB39-F1
#
_entry.id   AF-A0A9C6XB39-F1
#
_cell.length_a   1.000
_cell.length_b   1.000
_cell.length_c   1.000
_cell.angle_alpha   90.00
_cell.angle_beta   90.00
_cell.angle_gamma   90.00
#
_symmetry.space_group_name_H-M   'P 1'
#
loop_
_entity.id
_entity.type
_entity.pdbx_description
1 polymer ?
#
loop_
_entity_poly.entity_id
_entity_poly.type
_entity_poly.pdbx_seq_one_letter_code
_entity_poly.pdbx_strand_id
1 'polypeptide(L)'
;MRDVLSSYRRGHGYLALAVCLFGTVANLLNVVVLTRKELSGAPINRILTWLAVADMLVMIEYVPFACYMYLVLPERKDFPQLGAIFILFHSHFAQVLHTISILLTLALAVWRYISIRFPQHTHSLCSQRRCTMAILFSYLLAVVVCIPSYLTISIREVTLLENNKLVTLYHLGLSDLAKENGEFLYILNFWVYSVLIKLLPCTILTVIRYTPFPHALGKVFALYDEENCRP
;
A
#
# COMPACT_ATOMS: atom_id res chain seq x y z
N MET A 1 27.77 3.01 18.20
CA MET A 1 26.50 2.48 17.65
C MET A 1 25.31 3.39 17.95
N ARG A 2 25.08 3.84 19.21
CA ARG A 2 23.97 4.75 19.56
C ARG A 2 23.98 6.10 18.81
N ASP A 3 25.15 6.69 18.58
CA ASP A 3 25.27 7.99 17.88
C ASP A 3 24.96 7.90 16.37
N VAL A 4 25.24 6.73 15.78
CA VAL A 4 24.87 6.43 14.38
C VAL A 4 23.35 6.28 14.27
N LEU A 5 22.73 5.58 15.22
CA LEU A 5 21.27 5.41 15.29
C LEU A 5 20.53 6.74 15.50
N SER A 6 21.03 7.63 16.36
CA SER A 6 20.42 8.93 16.63
C SER A 6 20.55 9.87 15.42
N SER A 7 21.72 9.89 14.77
CA SER A 7 21.95 10.67 13.55
C SER A 7 21.09 10.17 12.39
N TYR A 8 21.01 8.85 12.21
CA TYR A 8 20.13 8.22 11.22
C TYR A 8 18.66 8.55 11.47
N ARG A 9 18.16 8.41 12.71
CA ARG A 9 16.76 8.75 13.06
C ARG A 9 16.43 10.19 12.72
N ARG A 10 17.33 11.13 13.04
CA ARG A 10 17.10 12.56 12.79
C ARG A 10 17.05 12.87 11.29
N GLY A 11 18.01 12.38 10.52
CA GLY A 11 18.03 12.57 9.07
C GLY A 11 16.84 11.88 8.38
N HIS A 12 16.51 10.66 8.80
CA HIS A 12 15.41 9.89 8.25
C HIS A 12 14.05 10.56 8.50
N GLY A 13 13.81 11.10 9.71
CA GLY A 13 12.55 11.78 10.04
C GLY A 13 12.25 12.97 9.11
N TYR A 14 13.22 13.86 8.89
CA TYR A 14 13.03 15.02 7.99
C TYR A 14 12.88 14.59 6.53
N LEU A 15 13.66 13.63 6.07
CA LEU A 15 13.57 13.13 4.69
C LEU A 15 12.21 12.47 4.44
N ALA A 16 11.73 11.66 5.38
CA ALA A 16 10.45 10.98 5.26
C ALA A 16 9.29 11.99 5.21
N LEU A 17 9.31 13.02 6.06
CA LEU A 17 8.32 14.10 6.02
C LEU A 17 8.33 14.85 4.68
N ALA A 18 9.52 15.17 4.15
CA ALA A 18 9.64 15.83 2.85
C ALA A 18 9.05 14.97 1.72
N VAL A 19 9.33 13.67 1.72
CA VAL A 19 8.79 12.71 0.75
C VAL A 19 7.27 12.59 0.89
N CYS A 20 6.72 12.52 2.10
CA CYS A 20 5.27 12.43 2.32
C CYS A 20 4.54 13.71 1.89
N LEU A 21 5.10 14.89 2.15
CA LEU A 21 4.53 16.16 1.68
C LEU A 21 4.49 16.22 0.15
N PHE A 22 5.63 15.93 -0.48
CA PHE A 22 5.71 15.89 -1.94
C PHE A 22 4.75 14.83 -2.53
N GLY A 23 4.72 13.64 -1.96
CA GLY A 23 3.85 12.54 -2.37
C GLY A 23 2.37 12.88 -2.22
N THR A 24 1.99 13.59 -1.17
CA THR A 24 0.61 14.06 -0.97
C THR A 24 0.20 15.03 -2.06
N VAL A 25 1.05 16.03 -2.36
CA VAL A 25 0.77 17.02 -3.42
C VAL A 25 0.71 16.34 -4.80
N ALA A 26 1.65 15.44 -5.11
CA ALA A 26 1.69 14.72 -6.38
C ALA A 26 0.43 13.86 -6.58
N ASN A 27 0.02 13.11 -5.55
CA ASN A 27 -1.19 12.29 -5.64
C ASN A 27 -2.47 13.14 -5.67
N LEU A 28 -2.51 14.29 -5.00
CA LEU A 28 -3.62 15.23 -5.11
C LEU A 28 -3.76 15.75 -6.56
N LEU A 29 -2.65 16.13 -7.20
CA LEU A 29 -2.66 16.54 -8.61
C LEU A 29 -3.16 15.40 -9.52
N ASN A 30 -2.76 14.16 -9.27
CA ASN A 30 -3.26 13.00 -10.01
C ASN A 30 -4.79 12.87 -9.87
N VAL A 31 -5.33 12.99 -8.66
CA VAL A 31 -6.78 12.97 -8.43
C VAL A 31 -7.47 14.10 -9.20
N VAL A 32 -6.96 15.34 -9.11
CA VAL A 32 -7.54 16.50 -9.80
C VAL A 32 -7.54 16.33 -11.32
N VAL A 33 -6.46 15.81 -11.89
CA VAL A 33 -6.34 15.59 -13.34
C VAL A 33 -7.27 14.47 -13.80
N LEU A 34 -7.27 13.33 -13.12
CA LEU A 34 -8.03 12.14 -13.53
C LEU A 34 -9.53 12.24 -13.28
N THR A 35 -9.97 13.14 -12.39
CA THR A 35 -11.39 13.40 -12.13
C THR A 35 -12.04 14.34 -13.15
N ARG A 36 -11.28 14.99 -14.04
CA ARG A 36 -11.83 15.80 -15.14
C ARG A 36 -12.79 14.98 -16.00
N LYS A 37 -13.91 15.59 -16.42
CA LYS A 37 -15.01 14.94 -17.17
C LYS A 37 -14.53 14.18 -18.41
N GLU A 38 -13.55 14.73 -19.13
CA GLU A 38 -12.97 14.13 -20.32
C GLU A 38 -12.19 12.82 -20.03
N LEU A 39 -11.56 12.72 -18.85
CA LEU A 39 -10.75 11.56 -18.46
C LEU A 39 -11.52 10.54 -17.61
N SER A 40 -12.52 10.98 -16.83
CA SER A 40 -13.23 10.13 -15.86
C SER A 40 -14.15 9.08 -16.48
N GLY A 41 -14.46 9.22 -17.78
CA GLY A 41 -15.22 8.23 -18.54
C GLY A 41 -14.50 6.91 -18.74
N ALA A 42 -13.16 6.92 -18.78
CA ALA A 42 -12.34 5.73 -18.99
C ALA A 42 -12.19 4.90 -17.68
N PRO A 43 -12.52 3.59 -17.68
CA PRO A 43 -12.41 2.73 -16.50
C PRO A 43 -11.01 2.71 -15.88
N ILE A 44 -9.95 2.75 -16.71
CA ILE A 44 -8.56 2.76 -16.25
C ILE A 44 -8.27 4.01 -15.39
N ASN A 45 -8.77 5.17 -15.82
CA ASN A 45 -8.58 6.42 -15.09
C ASN A 45 -9.32 6.39 -13.75
N ARG A 46 -10.45 5.68 -13.65
CA ARG A 46 -11.14 5.47 -12.37
C ARG A 46 -10.30 4.65 -11.39
N ILE A 47 -9.67 3.55 -11.84
CA ILE A 47 -8.76 2.77 -10.98
C ILE A 47 -7.56 3.63 -10.56
N LEU A 48 -6.98 4.38 -11.49
CA LEU A 48 -5.87 5.30 -11.21
C LEU A 48 -6.25 6.39 -10.19
N THR A 49 -7.46 6.94 -10.25
CA THR A 49 -7.94 7.92 -9.26
C THR A 49 -8.00 7.31 -7.87
N TRP A 50 -8.60 6.13 -7.72
CA TRP A 50 -8.70 5.47 -6.41
C TRP A 50 -7.35 4.98 -5.88
N LEU A 51 -6.44 4.59 -6.78
CA LEU A 51 -5.04 4.33 -6.42
C LEU A 51 -4.36 5.59 -5.87
N ALA A 52 -4.49 6.73 -6.56
CA ALA A 52 -3.94 8.01 -6.11
C ALA A 52 -4.55 8.47 -4.77
N VAL A 53 -5.85 8.22 -4.54
CA VAL A 53 -6.49 8.48 -3.24
C VAL A 53 -5.88 7.60 -2.14
N ALA A 54 -5.70 6.30 -2.40
CA ALA A 54 -5.09 5.39 -1.42
C ALA A 54 -3.65 5.81 -1.09
N ASP A 55 -2.83 6.08 -2.11
CA ASP A 55 -1.44 6.53 -1.94
C ASP A 55 -1.36 7.88 -1.21
N MET A 56 -2.28 8.81 -1.48
CA MET A 56 -2.37 10.08 -0.74
C MET A 56 -2.70 9.85 0.73
N LEU A 57 -3.64 8.95 1.06
CA LEU A 57 -4.01 8.64 2.44
C LEU A 57 -2.86 8.00 3.20
N VAL A 58 -2.07 7.12 2.57
CA VAL A 58 -0.82 6.57 3.16
C VAL A 58 0.14 7.71 3.54
N MET A 59 0.34 8.68 2.64
CA MET A 59 1.27 9.78 2.92
C MET A 59 0.76 10.67 4.06
N ILE A 60 -0.54 10.99 4.07
CA ILE A 60 -1.16 11.84 5.09
C ILE A 60 -1.10 11.20 6.46
N GLU A 61 -1.38 9.91 6.58
CA GLU A 61 -1.40 9.22 7.87
C GLU A 61 0.02 8.94 8.41
N TYR A 62 1.01 8.78 7.53
CA TYR A 62 2.40 8.61 7.92
C TYR A 62 3.00 9.90 8.52
N VAL A 63 2.56 11.09 8.10
CA VAL A 63 3.06 12.38 8.63
C VAL A 63 2.92 12.50 10.16
N PRO A 64 1.73 12.33 10.78
CA PRO A 64 1.60 12.40 12.24
C PRO A 64 2.40 11.30 12.94
N PHE A 65 2.50 10.10 12.35
CA PHE A 65 3.35 9.04 12.88
C PHE A 65 4.83 9.44 12.89
N ALA A 66 5.34 9.96 11.78
CA ALA A 66 6.72 10.42 11.67
C ALA A 66 7.02 11.58 12.64
N CYS A 67 6.11 12.56 12.76
CA CYS A 67 6.23 13.62 13.74
C CYS A 67 6.27 13.07 15.18
N TYR A 68 5.38 12.15 15.52
CA TYR A 68 5.36 11.53 16.84
C TYR A 68 6.66 10.76 17.14
N MET A 69 7.10 9.89 16.22
CA MET A 69 8.25 9.00 16.42
C MET A 69 9.61 9.70 16.37
N TYR A 70 9.76 10.73 15.53
CA TYR A 70 11.04 11.38 15.27
C TYR A 70 11.20 12.75 15.95
N LEU A 71 10.11 13.45 16.28
CA LEU A 71 10.17 14.76 16.94
C LEU A 71 9.74 14.68 18.42
N VAL A 72 8.62 14.01 18.74
CA VAL A 72 8.04 14.03 20.10
C VAL A 72 8.66 12.99 21.03
N LEU A 73 8.73 11.73 20.58
CA LEU A 73 9.16 10.61 21.42
C LEU A 73 10.62 10.71 21.89
N PRO A 74 11.60 11.16 21.09
CA PRO A 74 12.98 11.35 21.55
C PRO A 74 13.11 12.37 22.68
N GLU A 75 12.23 13.36 22.73
CA GLU A 75 12.22 14.38 23.79
C GLU A 75 11.52 13.89 25.06
N ARG A 76 10.46 13.08 24.91
CA ARG A 76 9.59 12.72 26.04
C ARG A 76 10.12 11.58 26.92
N LYS A 77 11.00 10.69 26.44
CA LYS A 77 11.59 9.49 27.12
C LYS A 77 10.61 8.51 27.79
N ASP A 78 9.46 8.96 28.25
CA ASP A 78 8.33 8.20 28.70
C ASP A 78 7.58 7.69 27.46
N PHE A 79 7.29 6.38 27.41
CA PHE A 79 6.49 5.78 26.36
C PHE A 79 5.06 5.56 26.88
N PRO A 80 4.19 6.58 26.82
CA PRO A 80 2.86 6.50 27.41
C PRO A 80 2.00 5.48 26.68
N GLN A 81 1.05 4.89 27.39
CA GLN A 81 0.06 3.95 26.84
C GLN A 81 -0.66 4.49 25.60
N LEU A 82 -1.00 5.79 25.61
CA LEU A 82 -1.62 6.46 24.46
C LEU A 82 -0.73 6.43 23.20
N GLY A 83 0.58 6.53 23.37
CA GLY A 83 1.56 6.41 22.30
C GLY A 83 1.57 5.02 21.68
N ALA A 84 1.52 3.98 22.51
CA ALA A 84 1.44 2.59 22.03
C ALA A 84 0.15 2.32 21.25
N ILE A 85 -1.00 2.83 21.72
CA ILE A 85 -2.29 2.73 21.01
C ILE A 85 -2.20 3.46 19.67
N PHE A 86 -1.63 4.65 19.64
CA PHE A 86 -1.45 5.41 18.41
C PHE A 86 -0.56 4.67 17.39
N ILE A 87 0.57 4.09 17.82
CA ILE A 87 1.45 3.33 16.93
C ILE A 87 0.78 2.03 16.47
N LEU A 88 0.01 1.35 17.33
CA LEU A 88 -0.78 0.18 16.93
C LEU A 88 -1.78 0.54 15.83
N PHE A 89 -2.54 1.62 16.04
CA PHE A 89 -3.50 2.12 15.06
C PHE A 89 -2.83 2.47 13.74
N HIS A 90 -1.74 3.27 13.79
CA HIS A 90 -0.94 3.60 12.61
C HIS A 90 -0.47 2.33 11.88
N SER A 91 0.11 1.36 12.59
CA SER A 91 0.62 0.13 11.99
C SER A 91 -0.46 -0.63 11.22
N HIS A 92 -1.67 -0.74 11.76
CA HIS A 92 -2.77 -1.45 11.09
C HIS A 92 -3.39 -0.62 9.97
N PHE A 93 -3.57 0.68 10.18
CA PHE A 93 -4.17 1.57 9.19
C PHE A 93 -3.26 1.72 7.96
N ALA A 94 -1.97 1.97 8.17
CA ALA A 94 -0.95 2.02 7.12
C ALA A 94 -0.89 0.71 6.33
N GLN A 95 -0.90 -0.42 7.03
CA GLN A 95 -0.88 -1.75 6.41
C GLN A 95 -2.07 -1.96 5.47
N VAL A 96 -3.28 -1.60 5.89
CA VAL A 96 -4.48 -1.72 5.05
C VAL A 96 -4.36 -0.85 3.81
N LEU A 97 -4.01 0.43 3.99
CA LEU A 97 -3.90 1.37 2.87
C LEU A 97 -2.84 0.93 1.86
N HIS A 98 -1.66 0.48 2.31
CA HIS A 98 -0.65 -0.09 1.43
C HIS A 98 -1.16 -1.31 0.67
N THR A 99 -1.90 -2.20 1.34
CA THR A 99 -2.46 -3.40 0.69
C THR A 99 -3.51 -3.02 -0.36
N ILE A 100 -4.33 -2.01 -0.08
CA ILE A 100 -5.28 -1.45 -1.05
C ILE A 100 -4.55 -0.93 -2.29
N SER A 101 -3.51 -0.11 -2.11
CA SER A 101 -2.70 0.42 -3.22
C SER A 101 -2.10 -0.70 -4.08
N ILE A 102 -1.59 -1.77 -3.44
CA ILE A 102 -1.03 -2.92 -4.14
C ILE A 102 -2.11 -3.65 -4.97
N LEU A 103 -3.28 -3.92 -4.39
CA LEU A 103 -4.36 -4.60 -5.09
C LEU A 103 -4.94 -3.75 -6.23
N LEU A 104 -5.07 -2.44 -6.05
CA LEU A 104 -5.48 -1.52 -7.11
C LEU A 104 -4.44 -1.43 -8.23
N THR A 105 -3.15 -1.47 -7.90
CA THR A 105 -2.05 -1.52 -8.88
C THR A 105 -2.10 -2.81 -9.69
N LEU A 106 -2.36 -3.94 -9.03
CA LEU A 106 -2.54 -5.22 -9.71
C LEU A 106 -3.78 -5.20 -10.63
N ALA A 107 -4.91 -4.69 -10.14
CA ALA A 107 -6.13 -4.54 -10.92
C ALA A 107 -5.88 -3.65 -12.15
N LEU A 108 -5.16 -2.53 -11.99
CA LEU A 108 -4.75 -1.63 -13.06
C LEU A 108 -3.87 -2.35 -14.09
N ALA A 109 -2.88 -3.14 -13.65
CA ALA A 109 -1.99 -3.88 -14.54
C ALA A 109 -2.77 -4.91 -15.38
N VAL A 110 -3.69 -5.65 -14.76
CA VAL A 110 -4.59 -6.58 -15.45
C VAL A 110 -5.49 -5.83 -16.44
N TRP A 111 -6.03 -4.68 -16.04
CA TRP A 111 -6.89 -3.87 -16.91
C TRP A 111 -6.16 -3.37 -18.15
N ARG A 112 -4.93 -2.86 -17.97
CA ARG A 112 -4.06 -2.44 -19.07
C ARG A 112 -3.71 -3.62 -19.96
N TYR A 113 -3.38 -4.77 -19.38
CA TYR A 113 -3.09 -5.99 -20.15
C TYR A 113 -4.26 -6.40 -21.04
N ILE A 114 -5.49 -6.43 -20.51
CA ILE A 114 -6.68 -6.78 -21.30
C ILE A 114 -6.92 -5.75 -22.40
N SER A 115 -6.87 -4.46 -22.07
CA SER A 115 -7.09 -3.36 -23.03
C SER A 115 -6.12 -3.40 -24.20
N ILE A 116 -4.89 -3.84 -23.95
CA ILE A 116 -3.83 -3.90 -24.95
C ILE A 116 -3.92 -5.18 -25.78
N ARG A 117 -4.15 -6.34 -25.15
CA ARG A 117 -4.08 -7.65 -25.82
C ARG A 117 -5.39 -8.04 -26.49
N PHE A 118 -6.53 -7.51 -26.03
CA PHE A 118 -7.86 -7.85 -26.52
C PHE A 118 -8.71 -6.60 -26.82
N PRO A 119 -8.28 -5.72 -27.75
CA PRO A 119 -8.99 -4.47 -28.04
C PRO A 119 -10.46 -4.71 -28.46
N GLN A 120 -10.72 -5.76 -29.26
CA GLN A 120 -12.07 -6.13 -29.73
C GLN A 120 -13.03 -6.53 -28.58
N HIS A 121 -12.50 -7.08 -27.49
CA HIS A 121 -13.30 -7.50 -26.33
C HIS A 121 -13.22 -6.50 -25.16
N THR A 122 -12.46 -5.41 -25.30
CA THR A 122 -12.25 -4.45 -24.21
C THR A 122 -13.56 -3.79 -23.78
N HIS A 123 -14.45 -3.45 -24.72
CA HIS A 123 -15.71 -2.80 -24.38
C HIS A 123 -16.64 -3.69 -23.53
N SER A 124 -16.60 -5.02 -23.72
CA SER A 124 -17.40 -5.97 -22.92
C SER A 124 -16.71 -6.40 -21.63
N LEU A 125 -15.37 -6.59 -21.67
CA LEU A 125 -14.60 -7.07 -20.53
C LEU A 125 -14.28 -5.97 -19.52
N CYS A 126 -13.98 -4.77 -20.00
CA CYS A 126 -13.55 -3.61 -19.20
C CYS A 126 -14.71 -2.61 -19.00
N SER A 127 -15.87 -3.07 -18.56
CA SER A 127 -17.01 -2.19 -18.28
C SER A 127 -16.82 -1.37 -16.99
N GLN A 128 -17.48 -0.22 -16.90
CA GLN A 128 -17.46 0.64 -15.70
C GLN A 128 -17.95 -0.11 -14.44
N ARG A 129 -18.96 -0.98 -14.58
CA ARG A 129 -19.48 -1.78 -13.46
C ARG A 129 -18.41 -2.73 -12.91
N ARG A 130 -17.72 -3.45 -13.79
CA ARG A 130 -16.64 -4.38 -13.39
C ARG A 130 -15.47 -3.63 -12.75
N CYS A 131 -15.16 -2.44 -13.25
CA CYS A 131 -14.14 -1.58 -12.64
C CYS A 131 -14.52 -1.17 -11.21
N THR A 132 -15.75 -0.73 -10.97
CA THR A 132 -16.22 -0.41 -9.61
C THR A 132 -16.18 -1.64 -8.71
N MET A 133 -16.60 -2.81 -9.21
CA MET A 133 -16.52 -4.07 -8.45
C MET A 133 -15.08 -4.46 -8.13
N ALA A 134 -14.13 -4.28 -9.05
CA ALA A 134 -12.71 -4.56 -8.81
C ALA A 134 -12.11 -3.63 -7.74
N ILE A 135 -12.48 -2.36 -7.75
CA ILE A 135 -12.09 -1.40 -6.71
C ILE A 135 -12.67 -1.83 -5.37
N LEU A 136 -13.98 -2.07 -5.28
CA LEU A 136 -14.64 -2.52 -4.06
C LEU A 136 -14.00 -3.81 -3.52
N PHE A 137 -13.76 -4.78 -4.40
CA PHE A 137 -13.13 -6.04 -4.04
C PHE A 137 -11.69 -5.84 -3.54
N SER A 138 -10.92 -4.91 -4.13
CA SER A 138 -9.58 -4.58 -3.65
C SER A 138 -9.61 -4.03 -2.22
N TYR A 139 -10.58 -3.16 -1.89
CA TYR A 139 -10.75 -2.65 -0.53
C TYR A 139 -11.15 -3.74 0.47
N LEU A 140 -12.14 -4.56 0.12
CA LEU A 140 -12.61 -5.65 0.99
C LEU A 140 -11.52 -6.71 1.20
N LEU A 141 -10.85 -7.12 0.12
CA LEU A 141 -9.78 -8.12 0.17
C LEU A 141 -8.59 -7.61 1.00
N ALA A 142 -8.23 -6.33 0.90
CA ALA A 142 -7.17 -5.77 1.72
C ALA A 142 -7.45 -5.92 3.22
N VAL A 143 -8.67 -5.61 3.66
CA VAL A 143 -9.07 -5.76 5.07
C VAL A 143 -8.99 -7.22 5.51
N VAL A 144 -9.49 -8.16 4.69
CA VAL A 144 -9.47 -9.60 4.99
C VAL A 144 -8.05 -10.13 5.09
N VAL A 145 -7.19 -9.78 4.13
CA VAL A 145 -5.78 -10.22 4.10
C VAL A 145 -5.00 -9.67 5.31
N CYS A 146 -5.42 -8.53 5.87
CA CYS A 146 -4.78 -7.93 7.04
C CYS A 146 -5.21 -8.55 8.39
N ILE A 147 -6.29 -9.36 8.43
CA ILE A 147 -6.82 -9.96 9.67
C ILE A 147 -5.76 -10.69 10.51
N PRO A 148 -4.88 -11.54 9.95
CA PRO A 148 -3.86 -12.24 10.74
C PRO A 148 -2.93 -11.27 11.48
N SER A 149 -2.72 -10.07 10.95
CA SER A 149 -1.92 -9.01 11.61
C SER A 149 -2.59 -8.46 12.85
N TYR A 150 -3.90 -8.22 12.78
CA TYR A 150 -4.68 -7.72 13.91
C TYR A 150 -4.69 -8.73 15.05
N LEU A 151 -4.71 -10.02 14.72
CA LEU A 151 -4.69 -11.10 15.71
C LEU A 151 -3.29 -11.33 16.31
N THR A 152 -2.22 -10.99 15.58
CA THR A 152 -0.84 -11.29 15.99
C THR A 152 -0.20 -10.16 16.80
N ILE A 153 -0.59 -8.91 16.58
CA ILE A 153 0.05 -7.74 17.20
C ILE A 153 -0.83 -7.19 18.32
N SER A 154 -0.25 -7.02 19.52
CA SER A 154 -0.92 -6.38 20.66
C SER A 154 0.02 -5.44 21.42
N ILE A 155 -0.55 -4.58 22.27
CA ILE A 155 0.23 -3.76 23.21
C ILE A 155 0.64 -4.64 24.38
N ARG A 156 1.91 -4.55 24.78
CA ARG A 156 2.46 -5.22 25.96
C ARG A 156 3.07 -4.22 26.93
N GLU A 157 2.85 -4.49 28.21
CA GLU A 157 3.42 -3.74 29.33
C GLU A 157 4.71 -4.43 29.80
N VAL A 158 5.76 -3.65 30.03
CA VAL A 158 7.00 -4.12 30.65
C VAL A 158 7.30 -3.20 31.81
N THR A 159 7.37 -3.77 33.00
CA THR A 159 7.79 -3.07 34.21
C THR A 159 9.30 -3.18 34.35
N LEU A 160 9.98 -2.03 34.29
CA LEU A 160 11.43 -1.94 34.51
C LEU A 160 11.70 -1.23 35.83
N LEU A 161 12.75 -1.67 36.53
CA LEU A 161 13.30 -0.98 37.69
C LEU A 161 14.37 -0.02 37.20
N GLU A 162 14.00 1.25 37.06
CA GLU A 162 14.92 2.33 36.66
C GLU A 162 15.08 3.30 37.83
N ASN A 163 16.32 3.51 38.29
CA ASN A 163 16.65 4.37 39.44
C ASN A 163 15.83 4.07 40.71
N ASN A 164 15.65 2.79 41.04
CA ASN A 164 14.89 2.32 42.21
C ASN A 164 13.39 2.70 42.19
N LYS A 165 12.86 3.08 41.01
CA LYS A 165 11.43 3.29 40.75
C LYS A 165 10.95 2.26 39.73
N LEU A 166 9.75 1.73 39.94
CA LEU A 166 9.07 0.93 38.94
C LEU A 166 8.53 1.86 37.85
N VAL A 167 8.98 1.67 36.61
CA VAL A 167 8.50 2.37 35.42
C VAL A 167 7.85 1.36 34.48
N THR A 168 6.61 1.59 34.08
CA THR A 168 5.89 0.73 33.13
C THR A 168 6.03 1.32 31.73
N LEU A 169 6.62 0.55 30.81
CA LEU A 169 6.72 0.90 29.39
C LEU A 169 5.75 0.07 28.57
N TYR A 170 5.12 0.72 27.59
CA TYR A 170 4.22 0.08 26.64
C TYR A 170 4.92 -0.11 25.31
N HIS A 171 4.88 -1.31 24.73
CA HIS A 171 5.45 -1.56 23.40
C HIS A 171 4.57 -2.50 22.60
N LEU A 172 4.77 -2.52 21.29
CA LEU A 172 4.10 -3.47 20.40
C LEU A 172 4.82 -4.82 20.46
N GLY A 173 4.05 -5.88 20.66
CA GLY A 173 4.57 -7.25 20.70
C GLY A 173 3.57 -8.26 20.18
N LEU A 174 3.98 -9.54 20.20
CA LEU A 174 3.11 -10.67 19.88
C LEU A 174 1.95 -10.75 20.87
N SER A 175 0.72 -10.94 20.39
CA SER A 175 -0.46 -11.16 21.22
C SER A 175 -0.37 -12.46 22.03
N ASP A 176 -1.13 -12.56 23.13
CA ASP A 176 -1.18 -13.80 23.92
C ASP A 176 -1.74 -14.96 23.07
N LEU A 177 -2.72 -14.67 22.21
CA LEU A 177 -3.27 -15.63 21.25
C LEU A 177 -2.21 -16.18 20.29
N ALA A 178 -1.24 -15.36 19.87
CA ALA A 178 -0.15 -15.80 19.01
C ALA A 178 0.88 -16.67 19.75
N LYS A 179 1.06 -16.44 21.05
CA LYS A 179 1.96 -17.24 21.91
C LYS A 179 1.34 -18.58 22.29
N GLU A 180 0.04 -18.61 22.61
CA GLU A 180 -0.66 -19.82 23.04
C GLU A 180 -0.83 -20.84 21.89
N ASN A 181 -1.02 -20.37 20.67
CA ASN A 181 -1.20 -21.23 19.49
C ASN A 181 0.12 -21.80 18.91
N GLY A 182 1.19 -21.90 19.72
CA GLY A 182 2.47 -22.48 19.28
C GLY A 182 3.11 -21.76 18.08
N GLU A 183 3.04 -20.43 18.07
CA GLU A 183 3.56 -19.56 16.99
C GLU A 183 2.88 -19.72 15.61
N PHE A 184 1.83 -20.55 15.48
CA PHE A 184 1.14 -20.73 14.20
C PHE A 184 0.63 -19.40 13.62
N LEU A 185 0.02 -18.55 14.44
CA LEU A 185 -0.47 -17.23 14.00
C LEU A 185 0.67 -16.32 13.54
N TYR A 186 1.83 -16.38 14.18
CA TYR A 186 3.01 -15.64 13.78
C TYR A 186 3.57 -16.14 12.44
N ILE A 187 3.66 -17.47 12.25
CA ILE A 187 4.07 -18.08 10.99
C ILE A 187 3.07 -17.71 9.88
N LEU A 188 1.77 -17.85 10.12
CA LEU A 188 0.72 -17.48 9.18
C LEU A 188 0.82 -16.00 8.79
N ASN A 189 0.97 -15.11 9.78
CA ASN A 189 1.15 -13.68 9.55
C ASN A 189 2.38 -13.41 8.66
N PHE A 190 3.51 -14.03 8.98
CA PHE A 190 4.75 -13.91 8.22
C PHE A 190 4.59 -14.36 6.76
N TRP A 191 3.94 -15.50 6.52
CA TRP A 191 3.69 -16.01 5.16
C TRP A 191 2.73 -15.13 4.38
N VAL A 192 1.61 -14.72 4.97
CA VAL A 192 0.64 -13.82 4.34
C VAL A 192 1.33 -12.51 3.95
N TYR A 193 2.12 -11.92 4.83
CA TYR A 193 2.81 -10.67 4.53
C TYR A 193 3.93 -10.79 3.52
N SER A 194 4.81 -11.78 3.68
CA SER A 194 6.00 -11.90 2.85
C SER A 194 5.65 -12.42 1.47
N VAL A 195 4.74 -13.40 1.39
CA VAL A 195 4.38 -14.04 0.12
C VAL A 195 3.19 -13.36 -0.54
N LEU A 196 2.04 -13.23 0.15
CA LEU A 196 0.82 -12.75 -0.50
C LEU A 196 0.80 -11.24 -0.70
N ILE A 197 1.28 -10.44 0.26
CA ILE A 197 1.27 -8.97 0.13
C ILE A 197 2.47 -8.46 -0.68
N LYS A 198 3.64 -9.13 -0.61
CA LYS A 198 4.87 -8.63 -1.24
C LYS A 198 5.30 -9.43 -2.47
N LEU A 199 5.60 -10.71 -2.30
CA LEU A 199 6.20 -11.50 -3.39
C LEU A 199 5.23 -11.69 -4.57
N LEU A 200 3.99 -12.10 -4.29
CA LEU A 200 2.99 -12.42 -5.30
C LEU A 200 2.60 -11.21 -6.17
N PRO A 201 2.33 -10.01 -5.62
CA PRO A 201 2.05 -8.85 -6.44
C PRO A 201 3.24 -8.46 -7.32
N CYS A 202 4.47 -8.54 -6.79
CA CYS A 202 5.68 -8.27 -7.55
C CYS A 202 5.87 -9.26 -8.71
N THR A 203 5.64 -10.56 -8.49
CA THR A 203 5.76 -11.57 -9.55
C THR A 203 4.70 -11.38 -10.63
N ILE A 204 3.44 -11.09 -10.25
CA ILE A 204 2.39 -10.85 -11.25
C ILE A 204 2.68 -9.59 -12.06
N LEU A 205 3.06 -8.48 -11.43
CA LEU A 205 3.43 -7.25 -12.14
C LEU A 205 4.61 -7.47 -13.08
N THR A 206 5.60 -8.26 -12.66
CA THR A 206 6.74 -8.66 -13.47
C THR A 206 6.27 -9.47 -14.68
N VAL A 207 5.49 -10.53 -14.47
CA VAL A 207 4.99 -11.38 -15.56
C VAL A 207 4.17 -10.57 -16.56
N ILE A 208 3.25 -9.72 -16.11
CA ILE A 208 2.43 -8.86 -16.99
C ILE A 208 3.31 -7.90 -17.81
N ARG A 209 4.37 -7.34 -17.20
CA ARG A 209 5.26 -6.40 -17.86
C ARG A 209 6.19 -7.06 -18.88
N TYR A 210 6.66 -8.27 -18.57
CA TYR A 210 7.59 -9.02 -19.42
C TYR A 210 6.90 -9.96 -20.41
N THR A 211 5.58 -10.18 -20.32
CA THR A 211 4.88 -10.94 -21.36
C THR A 211 5.02 -10.18 -22.67
N PRO A 212 5.74 -10.70 -23.68
CA PRO A 212 5.99 -9.97 -24.91
C PRO A 212 4.65 -9.62 -25.53
N PHE A 213 4.47 -8.34 -25.80
CA PHE A 213 3.44 -7.83 -26.68
C PHE A 213 3.62 -8.57 -28.02
N PRO A 214 2.76 -9.52 -28.39
CA PRO A 214 2.97 -10.26 -29.60
C PRO A 214 2.76 -9.22 -30.68
N HIS A 215 3.80 -9.02 -31.47
CA HIS A 215 3.84 -9.10 -32.93
C HIS A 215 2.54 -8.95 -33.76
N ALA A 216 1.36 -9.20 -33.21
CA ALA A 216 0.04 -8.93 -33.76
C ALA A 216 -0.26 -7.43 -33.91
N LEU A 217 0.20 -6.53 -33.04
CA LEU A 217 -0.03 -5.09 -33.27
C LEU A 217 0.88 -4.52 -34.36
N GLY A 218 2.11 -5.06 -34.51
CA GLY A 218 2.96 -4.74 -35.66
C GLY A 218 2.34 -5.22 -36.98
N LYS A 219 1.65 -6.37 -36.97
CA LYS A 219 0.90 -6.87 -38.13
C LYS A 219 -0.40 -6.10 -38.37
N VAL A 220 -1.12 -5.68 -37.33
CA VAL A 220 -2.36 -4.90 -37.46
C VAL A 220 -2.06 -3.46 -37.90
N PHE A 221 -0.98 -2.83 -37.41
CA PHE A 221 -0.51 -1.54 -37.93
C PHE A 221 -0.01 -1.66 -39.37
N ALA A 222 0.75 -2.72 -39.70
CA ALA A 222 1.21 -2.94 -41.07
C ALA A 222 0.03 -3.19 -42.05
N LEU A 223 -1.02 -3.90 -41.62
CA LEU A 223 -2.23 -4.09 -42.42
C LEU A 223 -3.06 -2.80 -42.53
N TYR A 224 -3.12 -1.98 -41.49
CA TYR A 224 -3.81 -0.69 -41.52
C TYR A 224 -3.10 0.33 -42.43
N ASP A 225 -1.77 0.36 -42.42
CA ASP A 225 -0.98 1.19 -43.36
C ASP A 225 -1.07 0.66 -44.81
N GLU A 226 -1.11 -0.66 -45.05
CA GLU A 226 -1.31 -1.22 -46.40
C GLU A 226 -2.71 -0.96 -46.98
N GLU A 227 -3.74 -0.84 -46.13
CA GLU A 227 -5.11 -0.58 -46.56
C GLU A 227 -5.35 0.92 -46.85
N ASN A 228 -4.59 1.82 -46.19
CA ASN A 228 -4.69 3.27 -46.37
C ASN A 228 -3.71 3.84 -47.43
N CYS A 229 -2.75 3.04 -47.92
CA CYS A 229 -1.82 3.40 -49.01
C CYS A 229 -2.19 2.79 -50.38
N ARG A 230 -3.35 2.13 -50.52
CA ARG A 230 -3.86 1.75 -51.85
C ARG A 230 -4.54 2.97 -52.51
N PRO A 231 -4.08 3.39 -53.72
CA PRO A 231 -4.64 4.53 -54.44
C PRO A 231 -6.06 4.27 -54.96
#